data_AF-A0A0C9N0Z4-F1
#
_entry.id   AF-A0A0C9N0Z4-F1
#
_cell.length_a   1.000
_cell.length_b   1.000
_cell.length_c   1.000
_cell.angle_alpha   90.00
_cell.angle_beta   90.00
_cell.angle_gamma   90.00
#
_symmetry.space_group_name_H-M   'P 1'
#
loop_
_entity.id
_entity.type
_entity.pdbx_description
1 polymer ?
#
loop_
_entity_poly.entity_id
_entity_poly.type
_entity_poly.pdbx_seq_one_letter_code
_entity_poly.pdbx_strand_id
1 'polypeptide(L)'
;MNLALDLGLKRNPRAPFGTIIVNHETNEITCIGVNENDKDILLHGETVAFKNCTEMFPSPTNDDLKNPGLQWNDQTLYTTGEPCPMCAAQIMYRNVKRVVWATSTKDVSKSGRMAQLTIDIQHIFNSMKIMNSTSIDSPIVEGGILKEKCDHAFWCAFKEYRDEAYMKYMQDTNQLDYVLERNEKFPCVTIPWHV
;
A
#
# COMPACT_ATOMS: atom_id res chain seq x y z
N MET A 1 -0.43 -6.06 -10.09
CA MET A 1 0.59 -6.18 -9.03
C MET A 1 2.04 -6.00 -9.53
N ASN A 2 2.57 -6.79 -10.48
CA ASN A 2 3.96 -6.59 -10.97
C ASN A 2 4.24 -5.12 -11.35
N LEU A 3 3.36 -4.49 -12.13
CA LEU A 3 3.50 -3.08 -12.50
C LEU A 3 3.54 -2.12 -11.30
N ALA A 4 2.75 -2.36 -10.25
CA ALA A 4 2.76 -1.52 -9.04
C ALA A 4 4.13 -1.63 -8.34
N LEU A 5 4.69 -2.85 -8.26
CA LEU A 5 6.03 -3.09 -7.74
C LEU A 5 7.11 -2.42 -8.59
N ASP A 6 7.07 -2.57 -9.92
CA ASP A 6 8.04 -1.97 -10.83
C ASP A 6 8.04 -0.44 -10.71
N LEU A 7 6.86 0.18 -10.59
CA LEU A 7 6.73 1.62 -10.36
C LEU A 7 7.33 2.04 -9.01
N GLY A 8 7.03 1.29 -7.94
CA GLY A 8 7.58 1.52 -6.61
C GLY A 8 9.10 1.47 -6.60
N LEU A 9 9.69 0.40 -7.15
CA LEU A 9 11.13 0.21 -7.26
C LEU A 9 11.80 1.28 -8.12
N LYS A 10 11.16 1.71 -9.21
CA LYS A 10 11.74 2.69 -10.13
C LYS A 10 11.67 4.13 -9.61
N ARG A 11 10.56 4.51 -8.95
CA ARG A 11 10.30 5.90 -8.56
C ARG A 11 10.65 6.22 -7.12
N ASN A 12 10.47 5.27 -6.20
CA ASN A 12 10.86 5.43 -4.80
C ASN A 12 11.41 4.10 -4.24
N PRO A 13 12.63 3.72 -4.64
CA PRO A 13 13.21 2.45 -4.21
C PRO A 13 13.48 2.36 -2.70
N ARG A 14 13.58 3.49 -1.98
CA ARG A 14 13.75 3.51 -0.52
C ARG A 14 12.46 3.16 0.21
N ALA A 15 11.31 3.37 -0.42
CA ALA A 15 10.01 3.02 0.11
C ALA A 15 9.11 2.58 -1.07
N PRO A 16 9.29 1.34 -1.60
CA PRO A 16 8.68 0.87 -2.86
C PRO A 16 7.20 0.51 -2.71
N PHE A 17 6.44 1.40 -2.07
CA PHE A 17 4.98 1.39 -1.99
C PHE A 17 4.42 1.99 -3.28
N GLY A 18 4.17 1.10 -4.25
CA GLY A 18 3.53 1.45 -5.50
C GLY A 18 2.08 0.99 -5.51
N THR A 19 1.23 1.80 -6.13
CA THR A 19 -0.21 1.58 -6.23
C THR A 19 -0.67 1.85 -7.66
N ILE A 20 -1.56 1.00 -8.17
CA ILE A 20 -2.30 1.26 -9.41
C ILE A 20 -3.79 1.07 -9.15
N ILE A 21 -4.60 1.87 -9.82
CA ILE A 21 -6.06 1.78 -9.82
C ILE A 21 -6.48 1.39 -11.23
N VAL A 22 -7.28 0.34 -11.34
CA VAL A 22 -7.68 -0.28 -12.61
C VAL A 22 -9.20 -0.30 -12.68
N ASN A 23 -9.76 0.17 -13.79
CA ASN A 23 -11.16 -0.07 -14.10
C ASN A 23 -11.32 -1.55 -14.45
N HIS A 24 -12.05 -2.31 -13.64
CA HIS A 24 -12.17 -3.76 -13.83
C HIS A 24 -13.21 -4.16 -14.87
N GLU A 25 -14.03 -3.23 -15.35
CA GLU A 25 -14.94 -3.43 -16.48
C GLU A 25 -14.18 -3.30 -17.81
N THR A 26 -13.29 -2.31 -17.94
CA THR A 26 -12.49 -2.08 -19.16
C THR A 26 -11.11 -2.74 -19.15
N ASN A 27 -10.65 -3.15 -17.98
CA ASN A 27 -9.29 -3.66 -17.72
C ASN A 27 -8.18 -2.64 -18.04
N GLU A 28 -8.49 -1.34 -17.94
CA GLU A 28 -7.54 -0.26 -18.17
C GLU A 28 -7.03 0.34 -16.86
N ILE A 29 -5.76 0.77 -16.85
CA ILE A 29 -5.19 1.50 -15.72
C ILE A 29 -5.77 2.90 -15.72
N THR A 30 -6.51 3.23 -14.68
CA THR A 30 -7.11 4.55 -14.48
C THR A 30 -6.10 5.52 -13.88
N CYS A 31 -5.36 5.09 -12.84
CA CYS A 31 -4.39 5.95 -12.16
C CYS A 31 -3.23 5.15 -11.57
N ILE A 32 -2.13 5.84 -11.31
CA ILE A 32 -0.96 5.29 -10.63
C ILE A 32 -0.52 6.21 -9.48
N GLY A 33 0.07 5.63 -8.45
CA GLY A 33 0.70 6.35 -7.35
C GLY A 33 1.91 5.60 -6.83
N VAL A 34 2.91 6.34 -6.37
CA VAL A 34 4.06 5.81 -5.64
C VAL A 34 4.23 6.70 -4.41
N ASN A 35 4.66 6.13 -3.30
CA ASN A 35 4.90 6.89 -2.08
C ASN A 35 5.85 8.08 -2.32
N GLU A 36 5.47 9.26 -1.83
CA GLU A 36 6.21 10.53 -1.89
C GLU A 36 6.31 11.15 -0.49
N ASN A 37 6.60 10.30 0.52
CA ASN A 37 6.66 10.70 1.93
C ASN A 37 7.80 11.67 2.27
N ASP A 38 8.74 11.85 1.36
CA ASP A 38 9.80 12.85 1.40
C ASP A 38 9.26 14.27 1.13
N LYS A 39 8.14 14.38 0.40
CA LYS A 39 7.45 15.65 0.13
C LYS A 39 6.39 15.95 1.17
N ASP A 40 5.58 14.95 1.53
CA ASP A 40 4.56 15.03 2.58
C ASP A 40 4.32 13.62 3.12
N ILE A 41 4.46 13.47 4.45
CA ILE A 41 4.41 12.18 5.14
C ILE A 41 3.09 11.40 4.92
N LEU A 42 2.01 12.09 4.52
CA LEU A 42 0.71 11.48 4.23
C LEU A 42 0.58 10.98 2.78
N LEU A 43 1.53 11.31 1.89
CA LEU A 43 1.56 10.88 0.49
C LEU A 43 2.06 9.45 0.34
N HIS A 44 1.26 8.50 0.82
CA HIS A 44 1.42 7.08 0.55
C HIS A 44 1.05 6.73 -0.89
N GLY A 45 1.45 5.56 -1.38
CA GLY A 45 1.18 5.15 -2.76
C GLY A 45 -0.30 5.22 -3.11
N GLU A 46 -1.17 4.80 -2.18
CA GLU A 46 -2.62 4.90 -2.28
C GLU A 46 -3.11 6.35 -2.30
N THR A 47 -2.64 7.20 -1.38
CA THR A 47 -2.97 8.63 -1.34
C THR A 47 -2.60 9.32 -2.66
N VAL A 48 -1.40 9.05 -3.17
CA VAL A 48 -0.93 9.62 -4.44
C VAL A 48 -1.77 9.12 -5.62
N ALA A 49 -2.13 7.84 -5.65
CA ALA A 49 -2.98 7.29 -6.70
C ALA A 49 -4.38 7.93 -6.71
N PHE A 50 -5.01 8.09 -5.54
CA PHE A 50 -6.30 8.76 -5.41
C PHE A 50 -6.22 10.23 -5.79
N LYS A 51 -5.20 10.95 -5.32
CA LYS A 51 -4.97 12.35 -5.69
C LYS A 51 -4.87 12.51 -7.21
N ASN A 52 -4.06 11.68 -7.86
CA ASN A 52 -3.89 11.70 -9.31
C ASN A 52 -5.22 11.39 -10.03
N CYS A 53 -6.02 10.46 -9.53
CA CYS A 53 -7.36 10.22 -10.08
C CYS A 53 -8.26 11.44 -9.98
N THR A 54 -8.32 12.10 -8.82
CA THR A 54 -9.17 13.29 -8.64
C THR A 54 -8.76 14.43 -9.58
N GLU A 55 -7.47 14.56 -9.88
CA GLU A 55 -6.97 15.57 -10.84
C GLU A 55 -7.29 15.21 -12.29
N MET A 56 -7.18 13.92 -12.67
CA MET A 56 -7.46 13.47 -14.04
C MET A 56 -8.97 13.35 -14.34
N PHE A 57 -9.77 13.04 -13.32
CA PHE A 57 -11.21 12.83 -13.40
C PHE A 57 -11.93 13.74 -12.39
N PRO A 58 -11.87 15.08 -12.56
CA PRO A 58 -12.48 15.99 -11.61
C PRO A 58 -14.01 15.88 -11.62
N SER A 59 -14.64 16.20 -10.50
CA SER A 59 -16.09 16.27 -10.39
C SER A 59 -16.69 17.22 -11.45
N PRO A 60 -17.59 16.75 -12.32
CA PRO A 60 -18.25 17.62 -13.30
C PRO A 60 -19.24 18.58 -12.66
N THR A 61 -19.59 18.38 -11.38
CA THR A 61 -20.53 19.22 -10.63
C THR A 61 -19.85 20.04 -9.54
N ASN A 62 -18.52 20.00 -9.43
CA ASN A 62 -17.76 20.59 -8.33
C ASN A 62 -18.23 20.11 -6.94
N ASP A 63 -18.72 18.88 -6.87
CA ASP A 63 -19.20 18.21 -5.66
C ASP A 63 -18.68 16.77 -5.68
N ASP A 64 -17.44 16.59 -5.21
CA ASP A 64 -16.74 15.29 -5.20
C ASP A 64 -17.48 14.23 -4.38
N LEU A 65 -18.23 14.65 -3.35
CA LEU A 65 -19.00 13.75 -2.51
C LEU A 65 -20.17 13.11 -3.26
N LYS A 66 -20.85 13.87 -4.14
CA LYS A 66 -22.02 13.37 -4.89
C LYS A 66 -21.69 12.85 -6.27
N ASN A 67 -20.74 13.47 -6.96
CA ASN A 67 -20.31 13.08 -8.29
C ASN A 67 -18.79 13.29 -8.41
N PRO A 68 -17.98 12.30 -8.04
CA PRO A 68 -16.52 12.40 -8.04
C PRO A 68 -15.88 12.33 -9.43
N GLY A 69 -16.66 12.35 -10.52
CA GLY A 69 -16.14 12.29 -11.90
C GLY A 69 -15.66 10.91 -12.36
N LEU A 70 -15.37 9.99 -11.43
CA LEU A 70 -15.02 8.61 -11.69
C LEU A 70 -16.03 7.65 -11.04
N GLN A 71 -16.41 6.59 -11.76
CA GLN A 71 -17.20 5.50 -11.18
C GLN A 71 -16.29 4.61 -10.33
N TRP A 72 -16.17 4.94 -9.04
CA TRP A 72 -15.26 4.25 -8.12
C TRP A 72 -15.65 2.79 -7.83
N ASN A 73 -16.95 2.47 -7.94
CA ASN A 73 -17.44 1.10 -7.84
C ASN A 73 -16.97 0.20 -8.99
N ASP A 74 -16.43 0.78 -10.08
CA ASP A 74 -15.85 0.03 -11.19
C ASP A 74 -14.32 -0.10 -11.04
N GLN A 75 -13.76 0.32 -9.89
CA GLN A 75 -12.31 0.35 -9.67
C GLN A 75 -11.83 -0.77 -8.77
N THR A 76 -10.67 -1.34 -9.12
CA THR A 76 -9.85 -2.21 -8.27
C THR A 76 -8.52 -1.52 -7.97
N LEU A 77 -8.18 -1.39 -6.68
CA LEU A 77 -6.89 -0.88 -6.23
C LEU A 77 -5.91 -2.03 -6.02
N TYR A 78 -4.73 -1.95 -6.64
CA TYR A 78 -3.61 -2.86 -6.40
C TYR A 78 -2.47 -2.11 -5.72
N THR A 79 -1.99 -2.56 -4.56
CA THR A 79 -0.89 -1.92 -3.82
C THR A 79 0.14 -2.95 -3.32
N THR A 80 1.43 -2.57 -3.31
CA THR A 80 2.50 -3.51 -2.91
C THR A 80 2.51 -3.82 -1.41
N GLY A 81 2.03 -2.90 -0.57
CA GLY A 81 1.84 -3.12 0.85
C GLY A 81 0.35 -3.19 1.20
N GLU A 82 -0.02 -3.93 2.23
CA GLU A 82 -1.36 -3.85 2.81
C GLU A 82 -1.65 -2.38 3.22
N PRO A 83 -2.78 -1.80 2.78
CA PRO A 83 -3.14 -0.44 3.14
C PRO A 83 -3.16 -0.20 4.65
N CYS A 84 -2.40 0.80 5.11
CA CYS A 84 -2.44 1.24 6.50
C CYS A 84 -3.80 1.89 6.84
N PRO A 85 -4.09 2.22 8.12
CA PRO A 85 -5.41 2.71 8.49
C PRO A 85 -5.90 3.96 7.78
N MET A 86 -4.98 4.88 7.51
CA MET A 86 -5.25 6.07 6.73
C MET A 86 -5.68 5.72 5.30
N CYS A 87 -4.94 4.81 4.64
CA CYS A 87 -5.20 4.44 3.24
C CYS A 87 -6.48 3.59 3.13
N ALA A 88 -6.72 2.70 4.10
CA ALA A 88 -7.97 1.94 4.20
C ALA A 88 -9.19 2.87 4.32
N ALA A 89 -9.12 3.92 5.14
CA ALA A 89 -10.18 4.92 5.23
C ALA A 89 -10.41 5.64 3.89
N GLN A 90 -9.35 6.01 3.16
CA GLN A 90 -9.48 6.62 1.82
C GLN A 90 -10.18 5.69 0.83
N ILE A 91 -9.82 4.40 0.80
CA ILE A 91 -10.46 3.37 -0.04
C ILE A 91 -11.97 3.33 0.24
N MET A 92 -12.35 3.31 1.53
CA MET A 92 -13.75 3.31 1.95
C MET A 92 -14.47 4.58 1.49
N TYR A 93 -13.92 5.76 1.77
CA TYR A 93 -14.56 7.03 1.40
C TYR A 93 -14.66 7.22 -0.12
N ARG A 94 -13.74 6.63 -0.88
CA ARG A 94 -13.80 6.61 -2.34
C ARG A 94 -14.77 5.56 -2.88
N ASN A 95 -15.29 4.63 -2.07
CA ASN A 95 -16.17 3.56 -2.53
C ASN A 95 -15.52 2.69 -3.62
N VAL A 96 -14.25 2.35 -3.44
CA VAL A 96 -13.54 1.41 -4.32
C VAL A 96 -14.10 0.01 -4.09
N LYS A 97 -14.41 -0.73 -5.16
CA LYS A 97 -15.07 -2.04 -5.03
C LYS A 97 -14.18 -3.16 -4.52
N ARG A 98 -12.90 -3.14 -4.89
CA ARG A 98 -11.95 -4.21 -4.61
C ARG A 98 -10.55 -3.68 -4.32
N VAL A 99 -9.88 -4.30 -3.36
CA VAL A 99 -8.51 -4.01 -2.95
C VAL A 99 -7.70 -5.29 -3.01
N VAL A 100 -6.58 -5.23 -3.72
CA VAL A 100 -5.62 -6.32 -3.86
C VAL A 100 -4.26 -5.85 -3.36
N TRP A 101 -3.69 -6.57 -2.40
CA TRP A 101 -2.40 -6.20 -1.80
C TRP A 101 -1.44 -7.38 -1.69
N ALA A 102 -0.14 -7.09 -1.56
CA ALA A 102 0.91 -8.11 -1.55
C ALA A 102 1.47 -8.39 -0.15
N THR A 103 2.32 -7.51 0.38
CA THR A 103 2.98 -7.70 1.69
C THR A 103 2.09 -7.21 2.82
N SER A 104 1.94 -8.01 3.89
CA SER A 104 1.12 -7.61 5.04
C SER A 104 1.75 -6.45 5.82
N THR A 105 0.94 -5.67 6.51
CA THR A 105 1.36 -4.58 7.39
C THR A 105 2.38 -5.08 8.43
N LYS A 106 2.16 -6.30 8.95
CA LYS A 106 3.05 -6.96 9.91
C LYS A 106 4.41 -7.29 9.31
N ASP A 107 4.44 -7.82 8.08
CA ASP A 107 5.70 -8.12 7.38
C ASP A 107 6.46 -6.85 6.99
N VAL A 108 5.75 -5.80 6.55
CA VAL A 108 6.37 -4.48 6.31
C VAL A 108 7.00 -3.96 7.61
N SER A 109 6.30 -3.99 8.73
CA SER A 109 6.85 -3.54 10.03
C SER A 109 8.11 -4.32 10.43
N LYS A 110 8.10 -5.65 10.24
CA LYS A 110 9.27 -6.49 10.56
C LYS A 110 10.46 -6.27 9.63
N SER A 111 10.29 -5.65 8.46
CA SER A 111 11.39 -5.44 7.52
C SER A 111 12.35 -4.31 7.90
N GLY A 112 12.08 -3.53 8.97
CA GLY A 112 13.05 -2.60 9.56
C GLY A 112 12.47 -1.24 9.97
N ARG A 113 11.27 -0.86 9.52
CA ARG A 113 10.67 0.44 9.83
C ARG A 113 9.77 0.38 11.07
N MET A 114 10.06 1.22 12.08
CA MET A 114 9.53 1.04 13.45
C MET A 114 8.16 1.66 13.74
N ALA A 115 7.66 2.63 12.95
CA ALA A 115 6.40 3.31 13.25
C ALA A 115 5.29 2.96 12.24
N GLN A 116 4.39 2.07 12.64
CA GLN A 116 3.22 1.69 11.85
C GLN A 116 2.07 1.22 12.75
N LEU A 117 0.85 1.58 12.42
CA LEU A 117 -0.34 0.95 13.01
C LEU A 117 -0.51 -0.42 12.38
N THR A 118 -0.43 -1.50 13.18
CA THR A 118 -0.44 -2.88 12.69
C THR A 118 -1.83 -3.52 12.67
N ILE A 119 -2.88 -2.70 12.62
CA ILE A 119 -4.25 -3.17 12.50
C ILE A 119 -4.48 -3.62 11.06
N ASP A 120 -4.95 -4.86 10.89
CA ASP A 120 -5.14 -5.46 9.57
C ASP A 120 -6.28 -4.74 8.82
N ILE A 121 -6.17 -4.62 7.50
CA ILE A 121 -7.14 -3.86 6.68
C ILE A 121 -8.56 -4.40 6.83
N GLN A 122 -8.71 -5.72 6.93
CA GLN A 122 -10.00 -6.37 7.12
C GLN A 122 -10.66 -5.95 8.43
N HIS A 123 -9.87 -5.74 9.50
CA HIS A 123 -10.40 -5.28 10.77
C HIS A 123 -10.98 -3.86 10.65
N ILE A 124 -10.33 -2.99 9.88
CA ILE A 124 -10.82 -1.64 9.60
C ILE A 124 -12.14 -1.70 8.84
N PHE A 125 -12.21 -2.48 7.77
CA PHE A 125 -13.45 -2.59 6.99
C PHE A 125 -14.58 -3.27 7.77
N ASN A 126 -14.27 -4.19 8.67
CA ASN A 126 -15.27 -4.77 9.58
C ASN A 126 -15.79 -3.76 10.62
N SER A 127 -15.05 -2.68 10.88
CA SER A 127 -15.50 -1.60 11.78
C SER A 127 -16.44 -0.61 11.10
N MET A 128 -16.64 -0.72 9.77
CA MET A 128 -17.53 0.15 9.01
C MET A 128 -18.96 0.07 9.53
N LYS A 129 -19.56 1.24 9.75
CA LYS A 129 -20.99 1.39 10.07
C LYS A 129 -21.63 2.28 9.04
N ILE A 130 -22.49 1.70 8.23
CA ILE A 130 -23.31 2.43 7.27
C ILE A 130 -24.60 2.79 8.03
N MET A 131 -24.76 4.07 8.37
CA MET A 131 -26.02 4.59 8.95
C MET A 131 -27.03 4.84 7.81
N ASN A 132 -27.86 5.88 7.85
CA ASN A 132 -28.83 6.22 6.79
C ASN A 132 -28.18 6.65 5.44
N SER A 133 -26.96 6.23 5.13
CA SER A 133 -26.29 6.48 3.85
C SER A 133 -26.53 5.29 2.92
N THR A 134 -27.25 5.53 1.83
CA THR A 134 -27.38 4.56 0.75
C THR A 134 -26.14 4.66 -0.14
N SER A 135 -25.41 3.55 -0.32
CA SER A 135 -24.46 3.23 -1.42
C SER A 135 -22.94 3.14 -1.16
N ILE A 136 -22.45 2.97 0.07
CA ILE A 136 -21.05 2.51 0.28
C ILE A 136 -21.06 1.05 0.70
N ASP A 137 -20.39 0.19 -0.07
CA ASP A 137 -20.18 -1.22 0.29
C ASP A 137 -18.79 -1.41 0.91
N SER A 138 -18.65 -2.43 1.76
CA SER A 138 -17.32 -2.88 2.17
C SER A 138 -16.59 -3.47 0.94
N PRO A 139 -15.34 -3.07 0.67
CA PRO A 139 -14.61 -3.57 -0.49
C PRO A 139 -14.29 -5.06 -0.33
N ILE A 140 -14.18 -5.77 -1.46
CA ILE A 140 -13.59 -7.10 -1.50
C ILE A 140 -12.08 -6.96 -1.26
N VAL A 141 -11.52 -7.74 -0.32
CA VAL A 141 -10.09 -7.69 0.02
C VAL A 141 -9.41 -9.00 -0.34
N GLU A 142 -8.32 -8.90 -1.10
CA GLU A 142 -7.45 -10.02 -1.42
C GLU A 142 -5.99 -9.70 -1.10
N GLY A 143 -5.42 -10.44 -0.16
CA GLY A 143 -4.04 -10.27 0.28
C GLY A 143 -3.08 -11.33 -0.25
N GLY A 144 -1.79 -11.02 -0.24
CA GLY A 144 -0.74 -11.98 -0.55
C GLY A 144 -0.42 -12.15 -2.05
N ILE A 145 -1.00 -11.33 -2.93
CA ILE A 145 -0.76 -11.44 -4.37
C ILE A 145 0.65 -10.97 -4.71
N LEU A 146 1.49 -11.85 -5.25
CA LEU A 146 2.93 -11.61 -5.45
C LEU A 146 3.68 -11.21 -4.17
N LYS A 147 3.23 -11.74 -3.03
CA LYS A 147 3.80 -11.45 -1.70
C LYS A 147 5.31 -11.59 -1.67
N GLU A 148 5.87 -12.71 -2.14
CA GLU A 148 7.30 -12.98 -2.02
C GLU A 148 8.17 -11.92 -2.73
N LYS A 149 7.76 -11.46 -3.91
CA LYS A 149 8.48 -10.39 -4.64
C LYS A 149 8.42 -9.06 -3.90
N CYS A 150 7.26 -8.70 -3.37
CA CYS A 150 7.09 -7.44 -2.63
C CYS A 150 7.81 -7.50 -1.27
N ASP A 151 7.76 -8.65 -0.59
CA ASP A 151 8.49 -8.95 0.63
C ASP A 151 9.99 -8.78 0.43
N HIS A 152 10.54 -9.30 -0.67
CA HIS A 152 11.95 -9.12 -1.03
C HIS A 152 12.27 -7.64 -1.24
N ALA A 153 11.44 -6.91 -1.98
CA ALA A 153 11.64 -5.49 -2.24
C ALA A 153 11.66 -4.67 -0.94
N PHE A 154 10.69 -4.85 -0.04
CA PHE A 154 10.68 -4.16 1.26
C PHE A 154 11.85 -4.58 2.14
N TRP A 155 12.19 -5.87 2.17
CA TRP A 155 13.35 -6.38 2.90
C TRP A 155 14.64 -5.68 2.46
N CYS A 156 14.82 -5.45 1.15
CA CYS A 156 16.01 -4.77 0.65
C CYS A 156 15.97 -3.26 0.81
N ALA A 157 14.82 -2.63 0.55
CA ALA A 157 14.63 -1.19 0.71
C ALA A 157 14.92 -0.72 2.14
N PHE A 158 14.52 -1.51 3.15
CA PHE A 158 14.66 -1.14 4.56
C PHE A 158 15.87 -1.77 5.26
N LYS A 159 16.83 -2.30 4.48
CA LYS A 159 18.05 -2.92 5.04
C LYS A 159 18.80 -2.00 5.99
N GLU A 160 18.85 -0.70 5.70
CA GLU A 160 19.55 0.29 6.53
C GLU A 160 18.94 0.47 7.93
N TYR A 161 17.67 0.12 8.12
CA TYR A 161 16.97 0.25 9.41
C TYR A 161 17.08 -1.01 10.29
N ARG A 162 17.73 -2.08 9.81
CA ARG A 162 17.97 -3.30 10.60
C ARG A 162 19.31 -3.22 11.33
N ASP A 163 19.45 -2.19 12.17
CA ASP A 163 20.63 -1.91 12.99
C ASP A 163 20.68 -2.77 14.27
N GLU A 164 21.66 -2.50 15.15
CA GLU A 164 21.81 -3.22 16.42
C GLU A 164 20.57 -3.12 17.32
N ALA A 165 19.89 -1.96 17.33
CA ALA A 165 18.69 -1.75 18.14
C ALA A 165 17.51 -2.58 17.62
N TYR A 166 17.34 -2.63 16.29
CA TYR A 166 16.39 -3.54 15.64
C TYR A 166 16.70 -5.01 15.97
N MET A 167 17.96 -5.44 15.82
CA MET A 167 18.34 -6.83 16.08
C MET A 167 18.08 -7.23 17.53
N LYS A 168 18.39 -6.33 18.47
CA LYS A 168 18.08 -6.52 19.89
C LYS A 168 16.58 -6.62 20.13
N TYR A 169 15.77 -5.74 19.54
CA TYR A 169 14.30 -5.80 19.66
C TYR A 169 13.74 -7.12 19.13
N MET A 170 14.21 -7.58 17.97
CA MET A 170 13.78 -8.85 17.38
C MET A 170 14.20 -10.04 18.25
N GLN A 171 15.37 -9.99 18.90
CA GLN A 171 15.77 -11.01 19.87
C GLN A 171 14.89 -10.99 21.12
N ASP A 172 14.68 -9.82 21.74
CA ASP A 172 13.88 -9.67 22.96
C ASP A 172 12.41 -10.08 22.76
N THR A 173 11.91 -10.02 21.52
CA THR A 173 10.53 -10.39 21.14
C THR A 173 10.40 -11.79 20.53
N ASN A 174 11.45 -12.62 20.61
CA ASN A 174 11.49 -13.98 20.04
C ASN A 174 11.20 -14.04 18.53
N GLN A 175 11.72 -13.07 17.77
CA GLN A 175 11.58 -12.98 16.32
C GLN A 175 12.92 -13.05 15.57
N LEU A 176 14.00 -13.44 16.23
CA LEU A 176 15.33 -13.51 15.59
C LEU A 176 15.35 -14.51 14.42
N ASP A 177 14.70 -15.68 14.56
CA ASP A 177 14.63 -16.69 13.50
C ASP A 177 13.97 -16.15 12.22
N TYR A 178 12.95 -15.30 12.36
CA TYR A 178 12.32 -14.64 11.21
C TYR A 178 13.33 -13.78 10.44
N VAL A 179 14.21 -13.08 11.14
CA VAL A 179 15.23 -12.23 10.51
C VAL A 179 16.28 -13.08 9.79
N LEU A 180 16.72 -14.17 10.41
CA LEU A 180 17.70 -15.08 9.82
C LEU A 180 17.17 -15.77 8.56
N GLU A 181 15.96 -16.32 8.62
CA GLU A 181 15.27 -16.93 7.47
C GLU A 181 15.15 -15.92 6.32
N ARG A 182 14.72 -14.68 6.62
CA ARG A 182 14.56 -13.62 5.62
C ARG A 182 15.89 -13.20 5.00
N ASN A 183 16.97 -13.13 5.78
CA ASN A 183 18.30 -12.80 5.25
C ASN A 183 18.82 -13.87 4.29
N GLU A 184 18.56 -15.15 4.56
CA GLU A 184 18.91 -16.24 3.65
C GLU A 184 18.05 -16.21 2.38
N LYS A 185 16.74 -16.04 2.56
CA LYS A 185 15.77 -16.05 1.46
C LYS A 185 15.88 -14.86 0.51
N PHE A 186 16.24 -13.69 1.04
CA PHE A 186 16.25 -12.43 0.30
C PHE A 186 17.65 -11.82 0.25
N PRO A 187 18.54 -12.34 -0.60
CA PRO A 187 19.84 -11.74 -0.82
C PRO A 187 19.64 -10.36 -1.44
N CYS A 188 19.86 -9.33 -0.63
CA CYS A 188 19.74 -7.95 -1.09
C CYS A 188 21.00 -7.53 -1.81
N VAL A 189 20.89 -7.36 -3.13
CA VAL A 189 21.90 -6.66 -3.90
C VAL A 189 21.80 -5.19 -3.49
N THR A 190 22.85 -4.63 -2.90
CA THR A 190 22.98 -3.19 -2.74
C THR A 190 22.93 -2.56 -4.12
N ILE A 191 21.79 -1.95 -4.46
CA ILE A 191 21.74 -1.00 -5.57
C ILE A 191 22.55 0.20 -5.05
N PRO A 192 23.63 0.63 -5.74
CA PRO A 192 24.34 1.85 -5.36
C PRO A 192 23.33 3.00 -5.37
N TRP A 193 22.97 3.47 -4.18
CA TRP A 193 22.24 4.71 -4.05
C TRP A 193 23.27 5.82 -4.21
N HIS A 194 23.02 6.76 -5.12
CA HIS A 194 23.89 7.85 -5.60
C HIS A 194 24.52 7.61 -6.99
N VAL A 195 23.80 8.09 -8.02
CA VAL A 195 24.35 9.15 -8.89
C VAL A 195 23.42 10.35 -8.77
#